data_AF-A0A4W5JL13-F1
#
_entry.id   AF-A0A4W5JL13-F1
#
_cell.length_a   1.000
_cell.length_b   1.000
_cell.length_c   1.000
_cell.angle_alpha   90.00
_cell.angle_beta   90.00
_cell.angle_gamma   90.00
#
_symmetry.space_group_name_H-M   'P 1'
#
loop_
_entity.id
_entity.type
_entity.pdbx_description
1 polymer ?
#
loop_
_entity_poly.entity_id
_entity_poly.type
_entity_poly.pdbx_seq_one_letter_code
_entity_poly.pdbx_strand_id
1 'polypeptide(L)'
;MEESIREMEVERALLEGEQDSEMALLHREKEVLDQLNEKIGSIDKTVLTDKSQDVEVLEAERKRFEDLEFQQLERESGQDEEKEGQTQQLLREIADYQRSTVTCKERLLTLKKQSTQITQQSQREKDSFLKEKNNLLLMVQRERENLASLERKYAELTGGQAFPNNPVAMKEHFRFLEERRRGSKENSSHLSDTLPRKRSQQALSHYSSSTLGRSLSPKVSMGEPDQPLLPGPQPVP
;
A
#
# COMPACT_ATOMS: atom_id res chain seq x y z
N MET A 1 -95.53 39.36 -102.18
CA MET A 1 -95.21 40.50 -101.28
C MET A 1 -95.53 40.15 -99.84
N GLU A 2 -96.74 39.68 -99.53
CA GLU A 2 -97.08 39.16 -98.18
C GLU A 2 -96.26 37.95 -97.74
N GLU A 3 -95.91 37.05 -98.66
CA GLU A 3 -95.10 35.86 -98.38
C GLU A 3 -93.67 36.21 -97.88
N SER A 4 -93.08 37.26 -98.46
CA SER A 4 -91.74 37.75 -98.09
C SER A 4 -91.72 38.44 -96.72
N ILE A 5 -92.82 39.06 -96.30
CA ILE A 5 -92.95 39.65 -94.96
C ILE A 5 -93.02 38.54 -93.90
N ARG A 6 -93.82 37.49 -94.17
CA ARG A 6 -93.90 36.33 -93.26
C ARG A 6 -92.56 35.60 -93.16
N GLU A 7 -91.83 35.45 -94.26
CA GLU A 7 -90.51 34.82 -94.28
C GLU A 7 -89.50 35.61 -93.43
N MET A 8 -89.46 36.94 -93.58
CA MET A 8 -88.63 37.83 -92.74
C MET A 8 -88.99 37.77 -91.24
N GLU A 9 -90.28 37.70 -90.91
CA GLU A 9 -90.74 37.57 -89.52
C GLU A 9 -90.32 36.22 -88.91
N VAL A 10 -90.36 35.14 -89.70
CA VAL A 10 -89.86 33.83 -89.30
C VAL A 10 -88.35 33.85 -89.09
N GLU A 11 -87.58 34.42 -90.00
CA GLU A 11 -86.11 34.56 -89.84
C GLU A 11 -85.76 35.36 -88.58
N ARG A 12 -86.46 36.46 -88.31
CA ARG A 12 -86.28 37.26 -87.09
C ARG A 12 -86.52 36.42 -85.83
N ALA A 13 -87.62 35.65 -85.79
CA ALA A 13 -87.94 34.80 -84.64
C ALA A 13 -86.94 33.65 -84.45
N LEU A 14 -86.41 33.08 -85.56
CA LEU A 14 -85.36 32.07 -85.50
C LEU A 14 -84.06 32.65 -84.94
N LEU A 15 -83.65 33.83 -85.40
CA LEU A 15 -82.46 34.53 -84.88
C LEU A 15 -82.61 34.92 -83.41
N GLU A 16 -83.78 35.38 -82.99
CA GLU A 16 -84.07 35.71 -81.59
C GLU A 16 -84.01 34.46 -80.70
N GLY A 17 -84.58 33.34 -81.16
CA GLY A 17 -84.47 32.05 -80.46
C GLY A 17 -83.03 31.52 -80.37
N GLU A 18 -82.22 31.70 -81.43
CA GLU A 18 -80.80 31.34 -81.42
C GLU A 18 -80.03 32.22 -80.44
N GLN A 19 -80.23 33.54 -80.47
CA GLN A 19 -79.62 34.49 -79.53
C GLN A 19 -79.99 34.18 -78.08
N ASP A 20 -81.25 33.88 -77.78
CA ASP A 20 -81.69 33.51 -76.43
C ASP A 20 -81.05 32.19 -75.98
N SER A 21 -80.92 31.21 -76.89
CA SER A 21 -80.25 29.94 -76.60
C SER A 21 -78.75 30.11 -76.31
N GLU A 22 -78.06 30.98 -77.06
CA GLU A 22 -76.66 31.33 -76.82
C GLU A 22 -76.49 32.08 -75.49
N MET A 23 -77.38 33.02 -75.17
CA MET A 23 -77.37 33.74 -73.90
C MET A 23 -77.57 32.81 -72.70
N ALA A 24 -78.48 31.84 -72.81
CA ALA A 24 -78.70 30.84 -71.77
C ALA A 24 -77.48 29.91 -71.60
N LEU A 25 -76.85 29.49 -72.70
CA LEU A 25 -75.61 28.72 -72.68
C LEU A 25 -74.46 29.53 -72.04
N LEU A 26 -74.27 30.79 -72.42
CA LEU A 26 -73.26 31.69 -71.87
C LEU A 26 -73.45 31.89 -70.36
N HIS A 27 -74.69 32.08 -69.90
CA HIS A 27 -74.98 32.19 -68.47
C HIS A 27 -74.59 30.91 -67.71
N ARG A 28 -74.91 29.74 -68.27
CA ARG A 28 -74.55 28.45 -67.68
C ARG A 28 -73.04 28.22 -67.65
N GLU A 29 -72.33 28.55 -68.72
CA GLU A 29 -70.86 28.47 -68.78
C GLU A 29 -70.21 29.41 -67.78
N LYS A 30 -70.75 30.63 -67.62
CA LYS A 30 -70.30 31.59 -66.60
C LYS A 30 -70.49 31.04 -65.19
N GLU A 31 -71.64 30.45 -64.86
CA GLU A 31 -71.85 29.81 -63.56
C GLU A 31 -70.85 28.67 -63.30
N VAL A 32 -70.54 27.86 -64.31
CA VAL A 32 -69.53 26.80 -64.20
C VAL A 32 -68.14 27.40 -63.97
N LEU A 33 -67.79 28.49 -64.67
CA LEU A 33 -66.52 29.19 -64.47
C LEU A 33 -66.41 29.79 -63.06
N ASP A 34 -67.48 30.39 -62.55
CA ASP A 34 -67.52 30.94 -61.19
C ASP A 34 -67.33 29.83 -60.14
N GLN A 35 -67.99 28.67 -60.31
CA GLN A 35 -67.79 27.49 -59.44
C GLN A 35 -66.35 26.93 -59.51
N LEU A 36 -65.76 26.88 -60.71
CA LEU A 36 -64.37 26.43 -60.87
C LEU A 36 -63.39 27.39 -60.20
N ASN A 37 -63.61 28.70 -60.33
CA ASN A 37 -62.80 29.73 -59.68
C ASN A 37 -62.90 29.64 -58.15
N GLU A 38 -64.10 29.45 -57.59
CA GLU A 38 -64.28 29.22 -56.15
C GLU A 38 -63.55 27.96 -55.68
N LYS A 39 -63.63 26.87 -56.47
CA LYS A 39 -62.93 25.63 -56.16
C LYS A 39 -61.41 25.79 -56.17
N ILE A 40 -60.85 26.49 -57.15
CA ILE A 40 -59.42 26.82 -57.20
C ILE A 40 -59.02 27.62 -55.97
N GLY A 41 -59.77 28.68 -55.63
CA GLY A 41 -59.50 29.48 -54.44
C GLY A 41 -59.57 28.68 -53.13
N SER A 42 -60.49 27.73 -53.03
CA SER A 42 -60.57 26.83 -51.87
C SER A 42 -59.36 25.90 -51.76
N ILE A 43 -58.90 25.33 -52.90
CA ILE A 43 -57.74 24.44 -52.96
C ILE A 43 -56.47 25.21 -52.59
N ASP A 44 -56.28 26.41 -53.15
CA ASP A 44 -55.13 27.25 -52.84
C ASP A 44 -55.08 27.58 -51.35
N LYS A 45 -56.24 27.91 -50.75
CA LYS A 45 -56.34 28.16 -49.32
C LYS A 45 -55.96 26.92 -48.50
N THR A 46 -56.47 25.74 -48.84
CA THR A 46 -56.10 24.50 -48.14
C THR A 46 -54.62 24.17 -48.28
N VAL A 47 -54.05 24.33 -49.48
CA VAL A 47 -52.62 24.08 -49.71
C VAL A 47 -51.75 25.04 -48.91
N LEU A 48 -52.13 26.31 -48.81
CA LEU A 48 -51.39 27.29 -48.00
C LEU A 48 -51.49 26.98 -46.50
N THR A 49 -52.67 26.57 -46.01
CA THR A 49 -52.82 26.19 -44.59
C THR A 49 -52.04 24.94 -44.24
N ASP A 50 -52.09 23.91 -45.10
CA ASP A 50 -51.40 22.64 -44.86
C ASP A 50 -49.88 22.86 -44.84
N LYS A 51 -49.36 23.64 -45.80
CA LYS A 51 -47.93 24.03 -45.81
C LYS A 51 -47.51 24.79 -44.56
N SER A 52 -48.36 25.69 -44.05
CA SER A 52 -48.06 26.43 -42.82
C SER A 52 -47.98 25.49 -41.63
N GLN A 53 -48.93 24.55 -41.51
CA GLN A 53 -48.94 23.54 -40.44
C GLN A 53 -47.73 22.60 -40.53
N ASP A 54 -47.37 22.15 -41.74
CA ASP A 54 -46.20 21.30 -41.96
C ASP A 54 -44.91 22.00 -41.52
N VAL A 55 -44.74 23.29 -41.85
CA VAL A 55 -43.58 24.07 -41.41
C VAL A 55 -43.51 24.16 -39.87
N GLU A 56 -44.64 24.46 -39.21
CA GLU A 56 -44.69 24.51 -37.75
C GLU A 56 -44.35 23.16 -37.09
N VAL A 57 -44.84 22.05 -37.66
CA VAL A 57 -44.52 20.70 -37.17
C VAL A 57 -43.04 20.39 -37.34
N LEU A 58 -42.47 20.69 -38.51
CA LEU A 58 -41.04 20.47 -38.78
C LEU A 58 -40.15 21.32 -37.87
N GLU A 59 -40.52 22.58 -37.60
CA GLU A 59 -39.79 23.43 -36.66
C GLU A 59 -39.85 22.89 -35.23
N ALA A 60 -41.01 22.40 -34.79
CA ALA A 60 -41.17 21.78 -33.48
C ALA A 60 -40.37 20.48 -33.35
N GLU A 61 -40.34 19.64 -34.38
CA GLU A 61 -39.54 18.42 -34.43
C GLU A 61 -38.04 18.74 -34.43
N ARG A 62 -37.61 19.72 -35.24
CA ARG A 62 -36.23 20.20 -35.27
C ARG A 62 -35.77 20.64 -33.89
N LYS A 63 -36.58 21.44 -33.18
CA LYS A 63 -36.24 21.89 -31.83
C LYS A 63 -36.12 20.71 -30.85
N ARG A 64 -37.04 19.74 -30.91
CA ARG A 64 -36.97 18.52 -30.09
C ARG A 64 -35.70 17.73 -30.38
N PHE A 65 -35.28 17.66 -31.64
CA PHE A 65 -34.04 17.00 -32.03
C PHE A 65 -32.83 17.74 -31.45
N GLU A 66 -32.76 19.07 -31.59
CA GLU A 66 -31.70 19.89 -30.99
C GLU A 66 -31.63 19.70 -29.46
N ASP A 67 -32.77 19.73 -28.76
CA ASP A 67 -32.84 19.50 -27.31
C ASP A 67 -32.31 18.11 -26.90
N LEU A 68 -32.58 17.07 -27.72
CA LEU A 68 -32.06 15.72 -27.49
C LEU A 68 -30.56 15.63 -27.72
N GLU A 69 -30.03 16.31 -28.75
CA GLU A 69 -28.58 16.39 -28.99
C GLU A 69 -27.86 17.08 -27.83
N PHE A 70 -28.40 18.19 -27.31
CA PHE A 70 -27.84 18.85 -26.13
C PHE A 70 -27.81 17.93 -24.91
N GLN A 71 -28.92 17.24 -24.62
CA GLN A 71 -28.97 16.29 -23.50
C GLN A 71 -28.01 15.11 -23.66
N GLN A 72 -27.76 14.68 -24.89
CA GLN A 72 -26.78 13.63 -25.16
C GLN A 72 -25.36 14.14 -24.87
N LEU A 73 -25.00 15.33 -25.35
CA LEU A 73 -23.70 15.93 -25.11
C LEU A 73 -23.44 16.20 -23.63
N GLU A 74 -24.43 16.67 -22.88
CA GLU A 74 -24.30 16.85 -21.42
C GLU A 74 -24.03 15.52 -20.71
N ARG A 75 -24.74 14.45 -21.09
CA ARG A 75 -24.51 13.11 -20.54
C ARG A 75 -23.13 12.58 -20.88
N GLU A 76 -22.71 12.73 -22.13
CA GLU A 76 -21.41 12.25 -22.60
C GLU A 76 -20.28 13.01 -21.89
N SER A 77 -20.38 14.33 -21.81
CA SER A 77 -19.42 15.17 -21.05
C SER A 77 -19.36 14.75 -19.59
N GLY A 78 -20.50 14.56 -18.92
CA GLY A 78 -20.53 14.12 -17.52
C GLY A 78 -19.92 12.73 -17.32
N GLN A 79 -20.13 11.81 -18.25
CA GLN A 79 -19.49 10.48 -18.21
C GLN A 79 -17.98 10.55 -18.41
N ASP A 80 -17.51 11.43 -19.28
CA ASP A 80 -16.08 11.60 -19.52
C ASP A 80 -15.38 12.27 -18.33
N GLU A 81 -16.02 13.25 -17.70
CA GLU A 81 -15.57 13.82 -16.42
C GLU A 81 -15.48 12.76 -15.31
N GLU A 82 -16.47 11.87 -15.20
CA GLU A 82 -16.45 10.77 -14.23
C GLU A 82 -15.29 9.79 -14.50
N LYS A 83 -15.11 9.36 -15.75
CA LYS A 83 -14.00 8.47 -16.15
C LYS A 83 -12.64 9.13 -15.90
N GLU A 84 -12.51 10.42 -16.19
CA GLU A 84 -11.29 11.17 -15.89
C GLU A 84 -11.04 11.21 -14.38
N GLY A 85 -12.07 11.49 -13.58
CA GLY A 85 -12.01 11.47 -12.12
C GLY A 85 -11.55 10.11 -11.56
N GLN A 86 -12.12 9.01 -12.04
CA GLN A 86 -11.72 7.65 -11.66
C GLN A 86 -10.26 7.36 -12.06
N THR A 87 -9.86 7.74 -13.27
CA THR A 87 -8.47 7.58 -13.75
C THR A 87 -7.49 8.35 -12.87
N GLN A 88 -7.79 9.59 -12.53
CA GLN A 88 -6.97 10.40 -11.65
C GLN A 88 -6.86 9.81 -10.23
N GLN A 89 -7.95 9.24 -9.70
CA GLN A 89 -7.92 8.55 -8.41
C GLN A 89 -6.98 7.34 -8.45
N LEU A 90 -7.10 6.47 -9.45
CA LEU A 90 -6.22 5.31 -9.60
C LEU A 90 -4.74 5.72 -9.71
N LEU A 91 -4.44 6.81 -10.43
CA LEU A 91 -3.07 7.33 -10.53
C LEU A 91 -2.54 7.81 -9.17
N ARG A 92 -3.37 8.45 -8.34
CA ARG A 92 -3.00 8.84 -6.97
C ARG A 92 -2.70 7.62 -6.10
N GLU A 93 -3.58 6.62 -6.11
CA GLU A 93 -3.38 5.38 -5.35
C GLU A 93 -2.09 4.65 -5.77
N ILE A 94 -1.82 4.54 -7.07
CA ILE A 94 -0.57 3.96 -7.60
C ILE A 94 0.64 4.70 -7.05
N ALA A 95 0.63 6.04 -7.09
CA ALA A 95 1.74 6.85 -6.60
C ALA A 95 1.98 6.67 -5.09
N ASP A 96 0.90 6.56 -4.31
CA ASP A 96 0.98 6.34 -2.86
C ASP A 96 1.54 4.96 -2.52
N TYR A 97 1.11 3.92 -3.23
CA TYR A 97 1.65 2.57 -3.08
C TYR A 97 3.12 2.48 -3.53
N GLN A 98 3.49 3.16 -4.61
CA GLN A 98 4.89 3.23 -5.05
C GLN A 98 5.77 3.89 -3.98
N ARG A 99 5.34 5.03 -3.42
CA ARG A 99 6.06 5.74 -2.35
C ARG A 99 6.21 4.88 -1.09
N SER A 100 5.13 4.21 -0.69
CA SER A 100 5.12 3.28 0.46
C SER A 100 6.05 2.10 0.22
N THR A 101 6.07 1.56 -0.99
CA THR A 101 6.95 0.44 -1.38
C THR A 101 8.43 0.83 -1.28
N VAL A 102 8.81 2.01 -1.76
CA VAL A 102 10.20 2.51 -1.65
C VAL A 102 10.60 2.65 -0.18
N THR A 103 9.77 3.29 0.63
CA THR A 103 10.01 3.45 2.08
C THR A 103 10.16 2.10 2.79
N CYS A 104 9.33 1.12 2.44
CA CYS A 104 9.39 -0.23 2.99
C CYS A 104 10.70 -0.95 2.59
N LYS A 105 11.12 -0.81 1.32
CA LYS A 105 12.40 -1.37 0.83
C LYS A 105 13.60 -0.78 1.58
N GLU A 106 13.63 0.53 1.80
CA GLU A 106 14.70 1.19 2.57
C GLU A 106 14.77 0.69 4.01
N ARG A 107 13.61 0.56 4.66
CA ARG A 107 13.51 0.00 6.02
C ARG A 107 13.99 -1.46 6.05
N LEU A 108 13.62 -2.26 5.06
CA LEU A 108 14.05 -3.66 4.95
C LEU A 108 15.56 -3.79 4.82
N LEU A 109 16.20 -2.94 4.01
CA LEU A 109 17.67 -2.92 3.89
C LEU A 109 18.35 -2.59 5.22
N THR A 110 17.80 -1.62 5.96
CA THR A 110 18.31 -1.24 7.28
C THR A 110 18.20 -2.39 8.27
N LEU A 111 17.04 -3.04 8.34
CA LEU A 111 16.81 -4.21 9.20
C LEU A 111 17.73 -5.38 8.82
N LYS A 112 17.93 -5.62 7.52
CA LYS A 112 18.86 -6.65 7.03
C LYS A 112 20.30 -6.38 7.49
N LYS A 113 20.76 -5.13 7.43
CA LYS A 113 22.07 -4.72 7.94
C LYS A 113 22.19 -4.93 9.45
N GLN A 114 21.14 -4.62 10.22
CA GLN A 114 21.14 -4.85 11.67
C GLN A 114 21.21 -6.35 12.01
N SER A 115 20.43 -7.17 11.30
CA SER A 115 20.44 -8.63 11.48
C SER A 115 21.82 -9.25 11.22
N THR A 116 22.49 -8.83 10.14
CA THR A 116 23.86 -9.30 9.85
C THR A 116 24.84 -8.83 10.91
N GLN A 117 24.74 -7.59 11.40
CA GLN A 117 25.59 -7.06 12.46
C GLN A 117 25.44 -7.84 13.77
N ILE A 118 24.21 -8.15 14.19
CA ILE A 118 23.94 -8.94 15.40
C ILE A 118 24.53 -10.35 15.26
N THR A 119 24.34 -10.98 14.10
CA THR A 119 24.87 -12.32 13.83
C THR A 119 26.40 -12.33 13.92
N GLN A 120 27.06 -11.35 13.29
CA GLN A 120 28.52 -11.21 13.35
C GLN A 120 29.02 -10.90 14.76
N GLN A 121 28.29 -10.08 15.52
CA GLN A 121 28.62 -9.76 16.91
C GLN A 121 28.56 -11.02 17.78
N SER A 122 27.47 -11.79 17.69
CA SER A 122 27.29 -13.04 18.43
C SER A 122 28.39 -14.06 18.10
N GLN A 123 28.79 -14.16 16.83
CA GLN A 123 29.88 -15.04 16.42
C GLN A 123 31.22 -14.61 17.02
N ARG A 124 31.54 -13.30 16.99
CA ARG A 124 32.76 -12.75 17.60
C ARG A 124 32.81 -13.01 19.11
N GLU A 125 31.69 -12.82 19.81
CA GLU A 125 31.57 -13.09 21.24
C GLU A 125 31.73 -14.57 21.55
N LYS A 126 31.11 -15.46 20.77
CA LYS A 126 31.28 -16.92 20.87
C LYS A 126 32.75 -17.33 20.72
N ASP A 127 33.44 -16.80 19.71
CA ASP A 127 34.85 -17.13 19.47
C ASP A 127 35.76 -16.61 20.59
N SER A 128 35.48 -15.42 21.12
CA SER A 128 36.18 -14.88 22.30
C SER A 128 35.96 -15.74 23.53
N PHE A 129 34.72 -16.15 23.78
CA PHE A 129 34.37 -17.01 24.91
C PHE A 129 35.04 -18.38 24.81
N LEU A 130 35.09 -18.98 23.61
CA LEU A 130 35.77 -20.25 23.39
C LEU A 130 37.28 -20.14 23.64
N LYS A 131 37.92 -19.04 23.25
CA LYS A 131 39.34 -18.78 23.55
C LYS A 131 39.57 -18.71 25.05
N GLU A 132 38.75 -17.96 25.78
CA GLU A 132 38.86 -17.82 27.23
C GLU A 132 38.64 -19.16 27.93
N LYS A 133 37.59 -19.90 27.55
CA LYS A 133 37.33 -21.26 28.05
C LYS A 133 38.54 -22.17 27.88
N ASN A 134 39.17 -22.16 26.71
CA ASN A 134 40.34 -23.00 26.42
C ASN A 134 41.57 -22.55 27.21
N ASN A 135 41.76 -21.25 27.42
CA ASN A 135 42.85 -20.72 28.25
C ASN A 135 42.70 -21.17 29.71
N LEU A 136 41.51 -21.02 30.29
CA LEU A 136 41.19 -21.48 31.64
C LEU A 136 41.40 -22.98 31.78
N LEU A 137 40.98 -23.76 30.79
CA LEU A 137 41.18 -25.21 30.78
C LEU A 137 42.68 -25.58 30.81
N LEU A 138 43.51 -24.89 30.04
CA LEU A 138 44.96 -25.10 30.04
C LEU A 138 45.59 -24.74 31.39
N MET A 139 45.16 -23.64 32.01
CA MET A 139 45.65 -23.26 33.35
C MET A 139 45.27 -24.30 34.40
N VAL A 140 44.03 -24.80 34.38
CA VAL A 140 43.59 -25.87 35.29
C VAL A 140 44.39 -27.15 35.09
N GLN A 141 44.65 -27.54 33.84
CA GLN A 141 45.46 -28.71 33.53
C GLN A 141 46.90 -28.57 34.08
N ARG A 142 47.50 -27.39 33.91
CA ARG A 142 48.83 -27.09 34.45
C ARG A 142 48.87 -27.15 35.98
N GLU A 143 47.86 -26.59 36.65
CA GLU A 143 47.76 -26.67 38.12
C GLU A 143 47.56 -28.10 38.62
N ARG A 144 46.81 -28.93 37.88
CA ARG A 144 46.70 -30.38 38.18
C ARG A 144 48.05 -31.09 38.07
N GLU A 145 48.84 -30.80 37.04
CA GLU A 145 50.17 -31.36 36.85
C GLU A 145 51.16 -30.89 37.92
N ASN A 146 51.10 -29.60 38.29
CA ASN A 146 51.87 -29.02 39.40
C ASN A 146 51.55 -29.72 40.72
N LEU A 147 50.26 -29.91 41.03
CA LEU A 147 49.80 -30.60 42.23
C LEU A 147 50.31 -32.05 42.25
N ALA A 148 50.12 -32.80 41.16
CA ALA A 148 50.59 -34.18 41.04
C ALA A 148 52.12 -34.30 41.20
N SER A 149 52.88 -33.29 40.75
CA SER A 149 54.33 -33.21 40.98
C SER A 149 54.67 -32.98 42.45
N LEU A 150 53.93 -32.10 43.13
CA LEU A 150 54.12 -31.79 44.54
C LEU A 150 53.74 -32.97 45.44
N GLU A 151 52.65 -33.67 45.13
CA GLU A 151 52.21 -34.90 45.81
C GLU A 151 53.28 -36.00 45.70
N ARG A 152 53.88 -36.19 44.52
CA ARG A 152 55.01 -37.14 44.34
C ARG A 152 56.22 -36.77 45.21
N LYS A 153 56.66 -35.51 45.17
CA LYS A 153 57.78 -35.04 46.01
C LYS A 153 57.49 -35.19 47.50
N TYR A 154 56.27 -34.91 47.92
CA TYR A 154 55.85 -35.09 49.31
C TYR A 154 55.90 -36.56 49.72
N ALA A 155 55.37 -37.46 48.89
CA ALA A 155 55.42 -38.90 49.15
C ALA A 155 56.88 -39.38 49.25
N GLU A 156 57.77 -38.95 48.37
CA GLU A 156 59.21 -39.26 48.43
C GLU A 156 59.85 -38.81 49.77
N LEU A 157 59.57 -37.59 50.23
CA LEU A 157 60.13 -37.05 51.48
C LEU A 157 59.54 -37.66 52.76
N THR A 158 58.33 -38.20 52.70
CA THR A 158 57.60 -38.73 53.88
C THR A 158 57.52 -40.25 53.93
N GLY A 159 58.17 -40.96 53.00
CA GLY A 159 58.22 -42.41 52.98
C GLY A 159 56.96 -43.07 52.41
N GLY A 160 56.33 -42.44 51.41
CA GLY A 160 55.16 -42.95 50.69
C GLY A 160 53.81 -42.49 51.24
N GLN A 161 53.78 -41.55 52.19
CA GLN A 161 52.52 -41.01 52.69
C GLN A 161 51.84 -40.07 51.68
N ALA A 162 50.51 -40.16 51.60
CA ALA A 162 49.70 -39.26 50.78
C ALA A 162 49.66 -37.84 51.38
N PHE A 163 49.53 -36.84 50.52
CA PHE A 163 49.43 -35.45 50.96
C PHE A 163 48.14 -35.22 51.78
N PRO A 164 48.18 -34.47 52.91
CA PRO A 164 47.00 -34.24 53.73
C PRO A 164 45.94 -33.44 52.96
N ASN A 165 44.77 -34.01 52.77
CA ASN A 165 43.71 -33.46 51.91
C ASN A 165 42.73 -32.51 52.63
N ASN A 166 42.94 -32.24 53.92
CA ASN A 166 42.13 -31.29 54.68
C ASN A 166 42.95 -30.61 55.80
N PRO A 167 42.49 -29.47 56.34
CA PRO A 167 43.25 -28.70 57.33
C PRO A 167 43.51 -29.44 58.65
N VAL A 168 42.62 -30.36 59.06
CA VAL A 168 42.75 -31.14 60.30
C VAL A 168 43.86 -32.17 60.14
N ALA A 169 43.82 -32.97 59.06
CA ALA A 169 44.85 -33.93 58.71
C ALA A 169 46.23 -33.26 58.50
N MET A 170 46.25 -32.04 57.94
CA MET A 170 47.49 -31.27 57.79
C MET A 170 48.10 -30.89 59.15
N LYS A 171 47.27 -30.47 60.12
CA LYS A 171 47.72 -30.11 61.47
C LYS A 171 48.25 -31.31 62.25
N GLU A 172 47.57 -32.45 62.14
CA GLU A 172 48.01 -33.71 62.77
C GLU A 172 49.32 -34.22 62.15
N HIS A 173 49.44 -34.18 60.82
CA HIS A 173 50.67 -34.56 60.14
C HIS A 173 51.85 -33.65 60.56
N PHE A 174 51.63 -32.34 60.68
CA PHE A 174 52.68 -31.42 61.14
C PHE A 174 53.11 -31.71 62.58
N ARG A 175 52.16 -32.06 63.46
CA ARG A 175 52.46 -32.50 64.84
C ARG A 175 53.30 -33.77 64.84
N PHE A 176 52.95 -34.76 64.01
CA PHE A 176 53.71 -36.00 63.85
C PHE A 176 55.12 -35.78 63.30
N LEU A 177 55.29 -34.90 62.30
CA LEU A 177 56.61 -34.50 61.79
C LEU A 177 57.46 -33.80 62.87
N GLU A 178 56.85 -32.92 63.67
CA GLU A 178 57.52 -32.24 64.79
C GLU A 178 57.98 -33.22 65.87
N GLU A 179 57.18 -34.25 66.18
CA GLU A 179 57.56 -35.34 67.09
C GLU A 179 58.71 -36.18 66.53
N ARG A 180 58.67 -36.54 65.24
CA ARG A 180 59.78 -37.24 64.55
C ARG A 180 61.07 -36.42 64.55
N ARG A 181 60.99 -35.11 64.31
CA ARG A 181 62.13 -34.19 64.37
C ARG A 181 62.71 -34.09 65.79
N ARG A 182 61.87 -34.19 66.82
CA ARG A 182 62.28 -34.19 68.23
C ARG A 182 62.98 -35.48 68.64
N GLY A 183 62.62 -36.61 68.02
CA GLY A 183 63.33 -37.90 68.17
C GLY A 183 64.69 -37.98 67.47
N SER A 184 64.96 -37.11 66.49
CA SER A 184 66.24 -37.04 65.75
C SER A 184 67.20 -35.98 66.30
N LYS A 185 66.94 -35.43 67.50
CA LYS A 185 67.70 -34.33 68.09
C LYS A 185 68.67 -34.81 69.19
N GLU A 186 69.47 -35.82 68.88
CA GLU A 186 70.83 -35.99 69.40
C GLU A 186 71.78 -35.91 68.20
N ASN A 187 71.91 -34.72 67.60
CA ASN A 187 73.10 -34.19 66.95
C ASN A 187 72.74 -33.08 65.95
N SER A 188 73.47 -31.98 66.10
CA SER A 188 73.56 -30.83 65.22
C SER A 188 72.63 -29.65 65.50
N SER A 189 73.31 -28.65 66.02
CA SER A 189 72.97 -27.32 66.48
C SER A 189 72.60 -26.34 65.37
N HIS A 190 71.70 -25.43 65.75
CA HIS A 190 71.69 -23.99 65.43
C HIS A 190 72.27 -23.56 64.08
N LEU A 191 71.39 -23.14 63.14
CA LEU A 191 71.55 -21.92 62.35
C LEU A 191 70.15 -21.45 61.91
N SER A 192 69.61 -20.44 62.60
CA SER A 192 68.46 -19.66 62.12
C SER A 192 69.02 -18.34 61.64
N ASP A 193 69.22 -18.24 60.32
CA ASP A 193 69.63 -16.99 59.69
C ASP A 193 68.38 -16.29 59.15
N THR A 194 68.06 -15.16 59.77
CA THR A 194 66.96 -14.28 59.38
C THR A 194 67.31 -13.57 58.07
N LEU A 195 66.60 -13.88 56.99
CA LEU A 195 66.67 -13.10 55.75
C LEU A 195 65.56 -12.03 55.68
N PRO A 196 65.83 -10.85 55.09
CA PRO A 196 65.02 -9.66 55.26
C PRO A 196 63.75 -9.66 54.39
N ARG A 197 62.70 -9.12 54.99
CA ARG A 197 61.39 -8.85 54.40
C ARG A 197 61.51 -7.77 53.31
N LYS A 198 61.48 -8.15 52.03
CA LYS A 198 61.24 -7.20 50.94
C LYS A 198 59.74 -6.89 50.87
N ARG A 199 59.38 -5.62 51.13
CA ARG A 199 58.09 -5.04 50.74
C ARG A 199 58.07 -4.90 49.21
N SER A 200 57.23 -5.67 48.54
CA SER A 200 56.82 -5.39 47.16
C SER A 200 55.46 -4.71 47.23
N GLN A 201 55.41 -3.44 46.83
CA GLN A 201 54.17 -2.69 46.69
C GLN A 201 53.24 -3.38 45.69
N GLN A 202 51.96 -3.41 46.05
CA GLN A 202 50.85 -3.75 45.19
C GLN A 202 50.85 -2.85 43.95
N ALA A 203 50.79 -3.44 42.76
CA ALA A 203 50.15 -2.80 41.63
C ALA A 203 48.72 -3.36 41.56
N LEU A 204 47.73 -2.53 41.90
CA LEU A 204 46.34 -2.79 41.53
C LEU A 204 46.26 -2.73 40.00
N SER A 205 46.13 -3.88 39.34
CA SER A 205 45.64 -3.93 37.98
C SER A 205 44.15 -3.60 38.01
N HIS A 206 43.80 -2.43 37.46
CA HIS A 206 42.43 -2.03 37.19
C HIS A 206 41.77 -3.06 36.28
N TYR A 207 40.83 -3.85 36.82
CA TYR A 207 39.84 -4.55 36.00
C TYR A 207 38.80 -3.54 35.53
N SER A 208 38.93 -3.08 34.29
CA SER A 208 37.87 -2.34 33.60
C SER A 208 36.88 -3.33 33.01
N SER A 209 35.99 -3.88 33.85
CA SER A 209 34.75 -4.51 33.40
C SER A 209 33.73 -3.39 33.14
N SER A 210 33.61 -2.96 31.89
CA SER A 210 32.49 -2.12 31.46
C SER A 210 31.44 -3.01 30.82
N THR A 211 30.46 -3.42 31.61
CA THR A 211 29.19 -3.95 31.08
C THR A 211 28.06 -2.98 31.38
N LEU A 212 27.25 -2.79 30.34
CA LEU A 212 25.93 -2.17 30.27
C LEU A 212 25.80 -0.64 30.36
N GLY A 213 25.29 -0.09 29.26
CA GLY A 213 24.60 1.20 29.22
C GLY A 213 23.67 1.25 28.02
N ARG A 214 22.43 0.81 28.22
CA ARG A 214 21.31 0.84 27.27
C ARG A 214 21.13 2.22 26.64
N SER A 215 21.03 2.31 25.32
CA SER A 215 20.46 3.49 24.64
C SER A 215 19.05 3.18 24.15
N LEU A 216 18.10 3.73 24.92
CA LEU A 216 16.84 4.38 24.54
C LEU A 216 16.18 3.94 23.23
N SER A 217 15.06 3.24 23.38
CA SER A 217 13.97 3.22 22.41
C SER A 217 13.43 4.64 22.20
N PRO A 218 13.31 5.14 20.96
CA PRO A 218 12.37 6.22 20.66
C PRO A 218 10.98 5.62 20.44
N LYS A 219 9.99 6.18 21.15
CA LYS A 219 8.56 5.95 20.96
C LYS A 219 8.20 5.98 19.46
N VAL A 220 7.55 4.92 19.00
CA VAL A 220 6.74 4.95 17.78
C VAL A 220 5.42 5.62 18.15
N SER A 221 5.21 6.87 17.75
CA SER A 221 3.85 7.40 17.61
C SER A 221 3.28 6.82 16.33
N MET A 222 2.47 5.78 16.45
CA MET A 222 1.61 5.32 15.37
C MET A 222 0.58 6.44 15.15
N GLY A 223 0.77 7.23 14.08
CA GLY A 223 -0.32 7.98 13.49
C GLY A 223 -1.28 6.98 12.88
N GLU A 224 -2.46 6.89 13.47
CA GLU A 224 -3.62 6.18 12.96
C GLU A 224 -4.09 6.87 11.67
N PRO A 225 -4.23 6.17 10.54
CA PRO A 225 -5.11 6.62 9.48
C PRO A 225 -6.50 6.03 9.74
N ASP A 226 -7.49 6.90 9.91
CA ASP A 226 -8.91 6.56 9.93
C ASP A 226 -9.25 5.58 8.81
N GLN A 227 -9.69 4.37 9.17
CA GLN A 227 -10.34 3.46 8.23
C GLN A 227 -11.81 3.88 8.08
N PRO A 228 -12.34 4.03 6.85
CA PRO A 228 -13.77 4.13 6.67
C PRO A 228 -14.42 2.77 7.00
N LEU A 229 -15.35 2.80 7.95
CA LEU A 229 -16.22 1.66 8.30
C LEU A 229 -16.94 1.14 7.06
N LEU A 230 -16.71 -0.13 6.70
CA LEU A 230 -17.52 -0.85 5.72
C LEU A 230 -18.98 -0.96 6.22
N PRO A 231 -19.99 -0.69 5.38
CA PRO A 231 -21.38 -0.94 5.74
C PRO A 231 -21.63 -2.45 5.76
N GLY A 232 -22.23 -2.93 6.86
CA GLY A 232 -22.64 -4.33 7.01
C GLY A 232 -23.69 -4.74 5.96
N PRO A 233 -23.86 -6.05 5.72
CA PRO A 233 -24.73 -6.54 4.66
C PRO A 233 -26.19 -6.20 4.97
N GLN A 234 -26.84 -5.51 4.03
CA GLN A 234 -28.29 -5.32 4.01
C GLN A 234 -28.98 -6.66 3.71
N PRO A 235 -30.13 -6.96 4.34
CA PRO A 235 -30.91 -8.13 4.00
C PRO A 235 -31.52 -7.96 2.61
N VAL A 236 -31.35 -8.99 1.77
CA VAL A 236 -31.92 -9.10 0.42
C VAL A 236 -33.42 -9.47 0.55
N PRO A 237 -34.31 -8.94 -0.32
CA PRO A 237 -35.78 -9.03 -0.20
C PRO A 237 -36.37 -10.44 -0.16
#